data_AF-A0A1M3CCK3-F1
#
_entry.id   AF-A0A1M3CCK3-F1
#
_cell.length_a   1.000
_cell.length_b   1.000
_cell.length_c   1.000
_cell.angle_alpha   90.00
_cell.angle_beta   90.00
_cell.angle_gamma   90.00
#
_symmetry.space_group_name_H-M   'P 1'
#
loop_
_entity.id
_entity.type
_entity.pdbx_description
1 polymer ?
#
loop_
_entity_poly.entity_id
_entity_poly.type
_entity_poly.pdbx_seq_one_letter_code
_entity_poly.pdbx_strand_id
1 'polypeptide(L)'
;MHIAVTGTHGIGKTTFIDDFTSVHDYQSVPESYWLLEQQGMPFANGATITDLEVQLAESCKLILNHDDDRDVIFDRCPLDFLAYLEVVSAGEGFEWLPSGRELANISKALAMLDVVIFVPLASPDEIPIQIERPRLRSQVDRCLKTMLREDDLGLLHNGPRIVEVAGSRAQRVEMANSLLGLT
;
A
#
# COMPACT_ATOMS: atom_id res chain seq x y z
N MET A 1 -8.27 -9.96 -12.05
CA MET A 1 -8.50 -9.40 -10.71
C MET A 1 -7.24 -8.69 -10.26
N HIS A 2 -7.33 -7.40 -9.98
CA HIS A 2 -6.22 -6.57 -9.55
C HIS A 2 -6.34 -6.26 -8.06
N ILE A 3 -5.38 -6.74 -7.28
CA ILE A 3 -5.34 -6.62 -5.83
C ILE A 3 -4.13 -5.79 -5.44
N ALA A 4 -4.24 -4.92 -4.45
CA ALA A 4 -3.06 -4.34 -3.82
C ALA A 4 -3.03 -4.62 -2.31
N VAL A 5 -1.84 -4.77 -1.75
CA VAL A 5 -1.66 -5.00 -0.30
C VAL A 5 -1.08 -3.74 0.33
N THR A 6 -1.84 -3.12 1.24
CA THR A 6 -1.47 -1.86 1.90
C THR A 6 -1.20 -2.05 3.40
N GLY A 7 -0.31 -1.24 3.94
CA GLY A 7 0.07 -1.31 5.35
C GLY A 7 1.47 -0.75 5.60
N THR A 8 1.71 -0.33 6.84
CA THR A 8 2.99 0.30 7.19
C THR A 8 4.22 -0.59 6.92
N HIS A 9 5.40 0.02 6.79
CA HIS A 9 6.66 -0.72 6.63
C HIS A 9 6.85 -1.81 7.70
N GLY A 10 7.39 -2.95 7.26
CA GLY A 10 7.71 -4.10 8.11
C GLY A 10 6.53 -4.98 8.52
N ILE A 11 5.27 -4.65 8.21
CA ILE A 11 4.11 -5.41 8.71
C ILE A 11 3.92 -6.81 8.06
N GLY A 12 4.84 -7.24 7.19
CA GLY A 12 4.79 -8.55 6.54
C GLY A 12 3.96 -8.60 5.24
N LYS A 13 3.80 -7.46 4.54
CA LYS A 13 3.08 -7.40 3.25
C LYS A 13 3.71 -8.29 2.19
N THR A 14 5.00 -8.12 1.92
CA THR A 14 5.73 -8.95 0.95
C THR A 14 5.65 -10.42 1.30
N THR A 15 5.78 -10.78 2.59
CA THR A 15 5.60 -12.16 3.05
C THR A 15 4.19 -12.68 2.78
N PHE A 16 3.15 -11.88 3.03
CA PHE A 16 1.78 -12.24 2.71
C PHE A 16 1.59 -12.45 1.20
N ILE A 17 2.17 -11.57 0.36
CA ILE A 17 2.12 -11.70 -1.10
C ILE A 17 2.80 -12.99 -1.55
N ASP A 18 3.98 -13.31 -1.01
CA ASP A 18 4.69 -14.55 -1.32
C ASP A 18 3.86 -15.79 -0.97
N ASP A 19 3.19 -15.79 0.19
CA ASP A 19 2.30 -16.89 0.56
C ASP A 19 1.09 -17.00 -0.35
N PHE A 20 0.44 -15.86 -0.60
CA PHE A 20 -0.77 -15.81 -1.41
C PHE A 20 -0.49 -16.32 -2.83
N THR A 21 0.61 -15.87 -3.44
CA THR A 21 1.05 -16.30 -4.77
C THR A 21 1.62 -17.72 -4.81
N SER A 22 1.97 -18.31 -3.66
CA SER A 22 2.38 -19.72 -3.61
C SER A 22 1.21 -20.70 -3.77
N VAL A 23 -0.02 -20.23 -3.55
CA VAL A 23 -1.25 -21.04 -3.63
C VAL A 23 -2.23 -20.56 -4.70
N HIS A 24 -2.10 -19.31 -5.18
CA HIS A 24 -2.91 -18.73 -6.25
C HIS A 24 -2.04 -18.25 -7.41
N ASP A 25 -2.53 -18.40 -8.64
CA ASP A 25 -1.84 -17.97 -9.86
C ASP A 25 -1.98 -16.45 -10.09
N TYR A 26 -1.30 -15.67 -9.24
CA TYR A 26 -1.25 -14.21 -9.33
C TYR A 26 0.17 -13.76 -9.69
N GLN A 27 0.26 -12.80 -10.62
CA GLN A 27 1.51 -12.11 -10.86
C GLN A 27 1.76 -11.08 -9.75
N SER A 28 2.86 -11.20 -9.01
CA SER A 28 3.25 -10.17 -8.05
C SER A 28 3.97 -9.00 -8.74
N VAL A 29 3.60 -7.78 -8.35
CA VAL A 29 4.28 -6.55 -8.75
C VAL A 29 4.96 -5.97 -7.51
N PRO A 30 6.31 -5.85 -7.51
CA PRO A 30 7.05 -5.31 -6.36
C PRO A 30 6.71 -3.85 -6.05
N GLU A 31 7.01 -3.44 -4.83
CA GLU A 31 6.91 -2.04 -4.38
C GLU A 31 7.69 -1.11 -5.32
N SER A 32 7.11 0.07 -5.61
CA SER A 32 7.68 1.03 -6.56
C SER A 32 9.10 1.48 -6.21
N TYR A 33 9.45 1.54 -4.91
CA TYR A 33 10.82 1.75 -4.43
C TYR A 33 11.82 0.81 -5.11
N TRP A 34 11.59 -0.49 -5.08
CA TRP A 34 12.54 -1.49 -5.60
C TRP A 34 12.69 -1.39 -7.12
N LEU A 35 11.60 -1.08 -7.82
CA LEU A 35 11.61 -0.91 -9.27
C LEU A 35 12.37 0.35 -9.70
N LEU A 36 12.20 1.45 -8.96
CA LEU A 36 12.91 2.70 -9.20
C LEU A 36 14.41 2.58 -8.84
N GLU A 37 14.73 1.87 -7.75
CA GLU A 37 16.11 1.57 -7.37
C GLU A 37 16.82 0.74 -8.45
N GLN A 38 16.16 -0.28 -9.01
CA GLN A 38 16.69 -1.07 -10.14
C GLN A 38 16.92 -0.23 -11.42
N GLN A 39 16.16 0.85 -11.60
CA GLN A 39 16.35 1.81 -12.69
C GLN A 39 17.49 2.80 -12.43
N GLY A 40 18.21 2.67 -11.29
CA GLY A 40 19.32 3.52 -10.91
C GLY A 40 18.91 4.86 -10.30
N MET A 41 17.67 4.97 -9.81
CA MET A 41 17.20 6.16 -9.13
C MET A 41 17.72 6.18 -7.67
N PRO A 42 18.53 7.18 -7.28
CA PRO A 42 19.03 7.26 -5.91
C PRO A 42 17.92 7.77 -4.98
N PHE A 43 17.65 7.04 -3.90
CA PHE A 43 16.81 7.51 -2.81
C PHE A 43 17.63 7.88 -1.59
N ALA A 44 17.13 8.83 -0.80
CA ALA A 44 17.79 9.21 0.44
C ALA A 44 17.68 8.11 1.51
N ASN A 45 18.52 8.19 2.55
CA ASN A 45 18.39 7.34 3.75
C ASN A 45 17.15 7.76 4.55
N GLY A 46 15.97 7.32 4.11
CA GLY A 46 14.68 7.57 4.74
C GLY A 46 13.60 8.03 3.76
N ALA A 47 12.36 8.11 4.25
CA ALA A 47 11.24 8.63 3.48
C ALA A 47 11.32 10.17 3.43
N THR A 48 11.78 10.74 2.31
CA THR A 48 11.67 12.17 2.01
C THR A 48 10.42 12.44 1.19
N ILE A 49 9.90 13.67 1.24
CA ILE A 49 8.68 14.04 0.51
C ILE A 49 8.88 13.87 -1.00
N THR A 50 10.00 14.36 -1.56
CA THR A 50 10.31 14.20 -2.99
C THR A 50 10.37 12.72 -3.40
N ASP A 51 11.00 11.86 -2.60
CA ASP A 51 11.11 10.45 -2.93
C ASP A 51 9.74 9.74 -2.86
N LEU A 52 8.90 10.14 -1.91
CA LEU A 52 7.53 9.62 -1.76
C LEU A 52 6.62 10.06 -2.92
N GLU A 53 6.74 11.31 -3.40
CA GLU A 53 5.99 11.80 -4.57
C GLU A 53 6.34 11.00 -5.83
N VAL A 54 7.62 10.70 -6.04
CA VAL A 54 8.08 9.89 -7.16
C VAL A 54 7.53 8.46 -7.06
N GLN A 55 7.60 7.85 -5.87
CA GLN A 55 7.06 6.51 -5.64
C GLN A 55 5.54 6.44 -5.78
N LEU A 56 4.80 7.48 -5.38
CA LEU A 56 3.36 7.63 -5.59
C LEU A 56 3.03 7.67 -7.08
N ALA A 57 3.75 8.48 -7.85
CA ALA A 57 3.56 8.58 -9.29
C ALA A 57 3.85 7.25 -9.99
N GLU A 58 4.92 6.55 -9.61
CA GLU A 58 5.25 5.25 -10.19
C GLU A 58 4.24 4.16 -9.75
N SER A 59 3.75 4.18 -8.52
CA SER A 59 2.69 3.27 -8.06
C SER A 59 1.41 3.43 -8.89
N CYS A 60 0.98 4.68 -9.15
CA CYS A 60 -0.14 4.94 -10.05
C CYS A 60 0.14 4.42 -11.46
N LYS A 61 1.35 4.65 -11.98
CA LYS A 61 1.75 4.22 -13.33
C LYS A 61 1.80 2.70 -13.48
N LEU A 62 2.24 1.96 -12.46
CA LEU A 62 2.29 0.51 -12.47
C LEU A 62 0.88 -0.08 -12.55
N ILE A 63 -0.06 0.46 -11.77
CA ILE A 63 -1.45 0.00 -11.77
C ILE A 63 -2.14 0.36 -13.09
N LEU A 64 -2.01 1.61 -13.56
CA LEU A 64 -2.70 2.08 -14.78
C LEU A 64 -2.22 1.43 -16.08
N ASN A 65 -1.01 0.89 -16.11
CA ASN A 65 -0.44 0.26 -17.31
C ASN A 65 -0.48 -1.27 -17.26
N HIS A 66 -1.05 -1.87 -16.21
CA HIS A 66 -1.10 -3.32 -16.13
C HIS A 66 -2.27 -3.87 -16.95
N ASP A 67 -2.02 -4.94 -17.70
CA ASP A 67 -3.05 -5.59 -18.53
C ASP A 67 -4.17 -6.20 -17.66
N ASP A 68 -5.43 -6.05 -18.11
CA ASP A 68 -6.62 -6.59 -17.46
C ASP A 68 -6.75 -8.13 -17.60
N ASP A 69 -5.99 -8.73 -18.52
CA ASP A 69 -6.06 -10.17 -18.84
C ASP A 69 -5.38 -11.09 -17.81
N ARG A 70 -4.79 -10.53 -16.74
CA ARG A 70 -4.10 -11.30 -15.69
C ARG A 70 -4.54 -10.90 -14.29
N ASP A 71 -4.54 -11.88 -13.40
CA ASP A 71 -4.65 -11.67 -11.97
C ASP A 71 -3.32 -11.15 -11.41
N VAL A 72 -3.38 -10.01 -10.73
CA VAL A 72 -2.19 -9.26 -10.30
C VAL A 72 -2.33 -8.86 -8.84
N ILE A 73 -1.23 -8.97 -8.09
CA ILE A 73 -1.13 -8.49 -6.71
C ILE A 73 0.03 -7.50 -6.58
N PHE A 74 -0.29 -6.24 -6.24
CA PHE A 74 0.68 -5.17 -6.06
C PHE A 74 1.15 -5.10 -4.60
N ASP A 75 2.47 -5.05 -4.37
CA ASP A 75 3.05 -4.69 -3.07
C ASP A 75 2.95 -3.17 -2.92
N ARG A 76 1.96 -2.73 -2.13
CA ARG A 76 1.48 -1.35 -1.94
C ARG A 76 0.57 -0.79 -3.03
N CYS A 77 -0.16 0.23 -2.63
CA CYS A 77 -0.98 1.07 -3.51
C CYS A 77 -0.74 2.55 -3.22
N PRO A 78 -1.33 3.48 -4.00
CA PRO A 78 -1.19 4.91 -3.78
C PRO A 78 -1.51 5.39 -2.35
N LEU A 79 -2.40 4.70 -1.62
CA LEU A 79 -2.75 5.04 -0.23
C LEU A 79 -1.55 4.93 0.73
N ASP A 80 -0.64 3.99 0.50
CA ASP A 80 0.58 3.85 1.31
C ASP A 80 1.38 5.16 1.26
N PHE A 81 1.64 5.67 0.06
CA PHE A 81 2.47 6.86 -0.14
C PHE A 81 1.76 8.13 0.34
N LEU A 82 0.45 8.23 0.16
CA LEU A 82 -0.35 9.32 0.74
C LEU A 82 -0.21 9.36 2.27
N ALA A 83 -0.32 8.20 2.93
CA ALA A 83 -0.19 8.13 4.39
C ALA A 83 1.23 8.52 4.86
N TYR A 84 2.27 8.15 4.12
CA TYR A 84 3.63 8.60 4.40
C TYR A 84 3.80 10.10 4.16
N LEU A 85 3.30 10.64 3.04
CA LEU A 85 3.39 12.06 2.70
C LEU A 85 2.72 12.92 3.78
N GLU A 86 1.53 12.53 4.23
CA GLU A 86 0.80 13.25 5.28
C GLU A 86 1.58 13.26 6.60
N VAL A 87 2.12 12.11 7.03
CA VAL A 87 2.86 12.02 8.29
C VAL A 87 4.20 12.75 8.22
N VAL A 88 4.94 12.63 7.12
CA VAL A 88 6.26 13.25 6.95
C VAL A 88 6.12 14.77 6.82
N SER A 89 5.21 15.26 5.96
CA SER A 89 4.96 16.70 5.81
C SER A 89 4.49 17.35 7.11
N ALA A 90 3.57 16.72 7.84
CA ALA A 90 3.13 17.21 9.14
C ALA A 90 4.30 17.28 10.14
N GLY A 91 5.22 16.32 10.08
CA GLY A 91 6.48 16.34 10.85
C GLY A 91 7.42 17.48 10.49
N GLU A 92 7.37 17.96 9.24
CA GLU A 92 8.10 19.12 8.72
C GLU A 92 7.34 20.45 8.95
N GLY A 93 6.13 20.40 9.50
CA GLY A 93 5.34 21.58 9.89
C GLY A 93 4.44 22.12 8.80
N PHE A 94 4.09 21.33 7.79
CA PHE A 94 3.11 21.71 6.77
C PHE A 94 2.22 20.53 6.37
N GLU A 95 1.15 20.82 5.62
CA GLU A 95 0.25 19.80 5.08
C GLU A 95 0.56 19.58 3.60
N TRP A 96 0.90 18.35 3.23
CA TRP A 96 1.02 17.98 1.82
C TRP A 96 -0.36 17.74 1.21
N LEU A 97 -0.62 18.35 0.05
CA LEU A 97 -1.87 18.16 -0.69
C LEU A 97 -1.55 17.83 -2.15
N PRO A 98 -2.22 16.84 -2.76
CA PRO A 98 -2.03 16.54 -4.16
C PRO A 98 -2.60 17.68 -5.02
N SER A 99 -1.92 18.01 -6.12
CA SER A 99 -2.51 18.84 -7.17
C SER A 99 -3.75 18.16 -7.76
N GLY A 100 -4.65 18.91 -8.40
CA GLY A 100 -5.84 18.33 -9.03
C GLY A 100 -5.53 17.26 -10.07
N ARG A 101 -4.37 17.34 -10.75
CA ARG A 101 -3.91 16.32 -11.69
C ARG A 101 -3.44 15.05 -10.98
N GLU A 102 -2.69 15.20 -9.89
CA GLU A 102 -2.24 14.06 -9.08
C GLU A 102 -3.44 13.35 -8.45
N LEU A 103 -4.37 14.09 -7.84
CA LEU A 103 -5.58 13.54 -7.26
C LEU A 103 -6.39 12.73 -8.30
N ALA A 104 -6.54 13.27 -9.51
CA ALA A 104 -7.22 12.55 -10.60
C ALA A 104 -6.48 11.27 -11.03
N ASN A 105 -5.14 11.29 -11.06
CA ASN A 105 -4.36 10.09 -11.39
C ASN A 105 -4.43 9.03 -10.28
N ILE A 106 -4.38 9.44 -9.03
CA ILE A 106 -4.51 8.56 -7.86
C ILE A 106 -5.89 7.90 -7.87
N SER A 107 -6.95 8.70 -8.05
CA SER A 107 -8.32 8.19 -8.12
C SER A 107 -8.49 7.18 -9.27
N LYS A 108 -7.93 7.46 -10.45
CA LYS A 108 -7.94 6.50 -11.57
C LYS A 108 -7.20 5.22 -11.26
N ALA A 109 -6.02 5.30 -10.66
CA ALA A 109 -5.23 4.12 -10.30
C ALA A 109 -5.97 3.26 -9.28
N LEU A 110 -6.55 3.86 -8.24
CA LEU A 110 -7.34 3.13 -7.25
C LEU A 110 -8.58 2.48 -7.88
N ALA A 111 -9.25 3.15 -8.82
CA ALA A 111 -10.42 2.60 -9.52
C ALA A 111 -10.10 1.39 -10.43
N MET A 112 -8.83 1.15 -10.78
CA MET A 112 -8.40 -0.06 -11.50
C MET A 112 -8.25 -1.28 -10.57
N LEU A 113 -8.15 -1.07 -9.26
CA LEU A 113 -8.04 -2.15 -8.30
C LEU A 113 -9.44 -2.69 -7.98
N ASP A 114 -9.58 -4.02 -7.96
CA ASP A 114 -10.79 -4.67 -7.46
C ASP A 114 -10.81 -4.66 -5.93
N VAL A 115 -9.64 -4.93 -5.32
CA VAL A 115 -9.50 -5.07 -3.87
C VAL A 115 -8.21 -4.44 -3.36
N VAL A 116 -8.32 -3.76 -2.22
CA VAL A 116 -7.17 -3.41 -1.39
C VAL A 116 -7.23 -4.20 -0.10
N ILE A 117 -6.21 -5.05 0.10
CA ILE A 117 -6.00 -5.83 1.32
C ILE A 117 -5.19 -4.97 2.28
N PHE A 118 -5.80 -4.57 3.39
CA PHE A 118 -5.14 -3.85 4.46
C PHE A 118 -4.60 -4.81 5.52
N VAL A 119 -3.31 -4.67 5.83
CA VAL A 119 -2.63 -5.37 6.94
C VAL A 119 -2.33 -4.37 8.05
N PRO A 120 -3.12 -4.32 9.14
CA PRO A 120 -2.95 -3.35 10.20
C PRO A 120 -1.75 -3.67 11.10
N LEU A 121 -1.20 -2.64 11.75
CA LEU A 121 -0.26 -2.82 12.85
C LEU A 121 -0.95 -3.49 14.03
N ALA A 122 -0.46 -4.67 14.43
CA ALA A 122 -0.95 -5.42 15.58
C ALA A 122 -0.53 -4.79 16.92
N SER A 123 -1.31 -5.09 17.98
CA SER A 123 -0.97 -4.72 19.36
C SER A 123 -1.16 -5.94 20.28
N PRO A 124 -0.07 -6.52 20.85
CA PRO A 124 1.32 -6.12 20.68
C PRO A 124 1.84 -6.36 19.25
N ASP A 125 2.91 -5.65 18.88
CA ASP A 125 3.57 -5.80 17.58
C ASP A 125 4.10 -7.22 17.41
N GLU A 126 3.91 -7.80 16.22
CA GLU A 126 4.30 -9.18 15.93
C GLU A 126 5.81 -9.32 15.65
N ILE A 127 6.49 -8.21 15.33
CA ILE A 127 7.93 -8.23 15.05
C ILE A 127 8.70 -8.12 16.36
N PRO A 128 9.46 -9.16 16.76
CA PRO A 128 10.24 -9.14 18.00
C PRO A 128 11.52 -8.30 17.89
N ILE A 129 11.87 -7.87 16.69
CA ILE A 129 13.09 -7.11 16.37
C ILE A 129 12.78 -5.61 16.39
N GLN A 130 13.75 -4.82 16.87
CA GLN A 130 13.67 -3.36 16.79
C GLN A 130 13.61 -2.91 15.32
N ILE A 131 12.42 -2.45 14.90
CA ILE A 131 12.22 -1.88 13.57
C ILE A 131 12.82 -0.47 13.50
N GLU A 132 13.27 -0.08 12.31
CA GLU A 132 13.64 1.31 12.06
C GLU A 132 12.41 2.22 12.21
N ARG A 133 12.60 3.39 12.83
CA ARG A 133 11.57 4.45 12.97
C ARG A 133 10.19 3.94 13.46
N PRO A 134 10.09 3.29 14.64
CA PRO A 134 8.83 2.70 15.13
C PRO A 134 7.70 3.73 15.34
N ARG A 135 8.07 4.99 15.62
CA ARG A 135 7.10 6.10 15.72
C ARG A 135 6.46 6.44 14.38
N LEU A 136 7.27 6.58 13.33
CA LEU A 136 6.79 6.82 11.96
C LEU A 136 5.88 5.68 11.52
N ARG A 137 6.30 4.42 11.73
CA ARG A 137 5.49 3.23 11.44
C ARG A 137 4.10 3.29 12.09
N SER A 138 4.05 3.63 13.38
CA SER A 138 2.78 3.71 14.11
C SER A 138 1.92 4.92 13.68
N GLN A 139 2.54 6.02 13.28
CA GLN A 139 1.83 7.20 12.76
C GLN A 139 1.21 6.90 11.39
N VAL A 140 1.96 6.27 10.49
CA VAL A 140 1.50 5.88 9.16
C VAL A 140 0.36 4.87 9.24
N ASP A 141 0.45 3.87 10.13
CA ASP A 141 -0.66 2.94 10.37
C ASP A 141 -1.96 3.65 10.81
N ARG A 142 -1.87 4.62 11.73
CA ARG A 142 -3.04 5.42 12.13
C ARG A 142 -3.57 6.29 10.99
N CYS A 143 -2.68 6.83 10.18
CA CYS A 143 -3.04 7.63 9.01
C CYS A 143 -3.80 6.78 8.00
N LEU A 144 -3.27 5.60 7.62
CA LEU A 144 -3.97 4.62 6.77
C LEU A 144 -5.34 4.25 7.31
N LYS A 145 -5.45 3.92 8.60
CA LYS A 145 -6.74 3.61 9.24
C LYS A 145 -7.75 4.76 9.13
N THR A 146 -7.27 6.00 9.21
CA THR A 146 -8.11 7.19 9.07
C THR A 146 -8.55 7.36 7.61
N MET A 147 -7.62 7.30 6.66
CA MET A 147 -7.91 7.40 5.23
C MET A 147 -8.92 6.33 4.77
N LEU A 148 -8.75 5.08 5.22
CA LEU A 148 -9.65 3.97 4.87
C LEU A 148 -11.05 4.10 5.49
N ARG A 149 -11.18 4.83 6.60
CA ARG A 149 -12.45 4.98 7.33
C ARG A 149 -13.22 6.23 6.90
N GLU A 150 -12.53 7.36 6.77
CA GLU A 150 -13.16 8.66 6.52
C GLU A 150 -13.27 8.96 5.02
N ASP A 151 -12.35 8.46 4.19
CA ASP A 151 -12.27 8.76 2.75
C ASP A 151 -12.38 10.28 2.45
N ASP A 152 -11.69 11.11 3.24
CA ASP A 152 -11.78 12.59 3.15
C ASP A 152 -11.44 13.14 1.75
N LEU A 153 -10.59 12.42 1.00
CA LEU A 153 -10.21 12.76 -0.38
C LEU A 153 -11.18 12.20 -1.44
N GLY A 154 -12.21 11.45 -1.04
CA GLY A 154 -13.19 10.82 -1.93
C GLY A 154 -12.57 9.82 -2.92
N LEU A 155 -11.47 9.19 -2.52
CA LEU A 155 -10.68 8.28 -3.35
C LEU A 155 -11.27 6.87 -3.41
N LEU A 156 -12.04 6.47 -2.40
CA LEU A 156 -12.56 5.11 -2.24
C LEU A 156 -14.00 4.96 -2.71
N HIS A 157 -14.75 6.06 -2.89
CA HIS A 157 -16.14 6.02 -3.34
C HIS A 157 -16.38 5.21 -4.63
N ASN A 158 -15.50 5.38 -5.64
CA ASN A 158 -15.47 4.57 -6.87
C ASN A 158 -14.23 3.67 -6.94
N GLY A 159 -13.60 3.46 -5.78
CA GLY A 159 -12.34 2.76 -5.65
C GLY A 159 -12.52 1.27 -5.36
N PRO A 160 -11.44 0.60 -4.92
CA PRO A 160 -11.44 -0.82 -4.65
C PRO A 160 -12.26 -1.15 -3.41
N ARG A 161 -12.75 -2.40 -3.34
CA ARG A 161 -13.26 -2.95 -2.09
C ARG A 161 -12.10 -3.06 -1.09
N ILE A 162 -12.28 -2.52 0.11
CA ILE A 162 -11.28 -2.65 1.19
C ILE A 162 -11.58 -3.90 2.01
N VAL A 163 -10.56 -4.72 2.26
CA VAL A 163 -10.64 -5.88 3.16
C VAL A 163 -9.48 -5.87 4.14
N GLU A 164 -9.74 -6.14 5.41
CA GLU A 164 -8.71 -6.20 6.45
C GLU A 164 -8.34 -7.66 6.74
N VAL A 165 -7.04 -7.97 6.80
CA VAL A 165 -6.52 -9.28 7.21
C VAL A 165 -5.54 -9.13 8.36
N ALA A 166 -5.71 -9.95 9.40
CA ALA A 166 -4.94 -9.85 10.64
C ALA A 166 -4.61 -11.23 11.22
N GLY A 167 -3.75 -11.23 12.24
CA GLY A 167 -3.25 -12.46 12.87
C GLY A 167 -2.02 -13.02 12.18
N SER A 168 -1.76 -14.31 12.41
CA SER A 168 -0.58 -15.00 11.89
C SER A 168 -0.53 -15.04 10.36
N ARG A 169 0.67 -15.30 9.81
CA ARG A 169 0.94 -15.47 8.37
C ARG A 169 -0.13 -16.34 7.67
N ALA A 170 -0.41 -17.53 8.21
CA ALA A 170 -1.41 -18.44 7.65
C ALA A 170 -2.86 -17.92 7.79
N GLN A 171 -3.20 -17.31 8.93
CA GLN A 171 -4.54 -16.74 9.15
C GLN A 171 -4.85 -15.62 8.17
N ARG A 172 -3.85 -14.77 7.83
CA ARG A 172 -4.06 -13.69 6.85
C ARG A 172 -4.42 -14.22 5.47
N VAL A 173 -3.76 -15.29 5.02
CA VAL A 173 -4.08 -15.94 3.73
C VAL A 173 -5.45 -16.60 3.78
N GLU A 174 -5.78 -17.30 4.86
CA GLU A 174 -7.11 -17.91 5.03
C GLU A 174 -8.23 -16.85 5.02
N MET A 175 -8.04 -15.74 5.74
CA MET A 175 -8.96 -14.62 5.73
C MET A 175 -9.08 -14.01 4.33
N ALA A 176 -7.96 -13.78 3.64
CA ALA A 176 -7.97 -13.27 2.27
C ALA A 176 -8.77 -14.20 1.34
N ASN A 177 -8.51 -15.51 1.37
CA ASN A 177 -9.24 -16.49 0.57
C ASN A 177 -10.75 -16.41 0.80
N SER A 178 -11.16 -16.41 2.08
CA SER A 178 -12.56 -16.29 2.47
C SER A 178 -13.22 -14.99 1.99
N LEU A 179 -12.53 -13.85 2.16
CA LEU A 179 -13.05 -12.53 1.82
C LEU A 179 -13.11 -12.28 0.30
N LEU A 180 -12.19 -12.89 -0.45
CA LEU A 180 -12.10 -12.84 -1.90
C LEU A 180 -12.94 -13.91 -2.61
N GLY A 181 -13.43 -14.91 -1.88
CA GLY A 181 -14.17 -16.04 -2.46
C GLY A 181 -13.28 -17.02 -3.23
N LEU A 182 -12.00 -17.13 -2.87
CA LEU A 182 -11.04 -18.05 -3.47
C LEU A 182 -11.05 -19.37 -2.67
N THR A 183 -11.12 -20.50 -3.37
CA THR A 183 -11.17 -21.86 -2.80
C THR A 183 -9.83 -22.56 -2.84
#